data_AF-A0A2D9SP57-F1
#
_entry.id   AF-A0A2D9SP57-F1
#
_cell.length_a   1.000
_cell.length_b   1.000
_cell.length_c   1.000
_cell.angle_alpha   90.00
_cell.angle_beta   90.00
_cell.angle_gamma   90.00
#
_symmetry.space_group_name_H-M   'P 1'
#
loop_
_entity.id
_entity.type
_entity.pdbx_description
1 polymer ?
#
loop_
_entity_poly.entity_id
_entity_poly.type
_entity_poly.pdbx_seq_one_letter_code
_entity_poly.pdbx_strand_id
1 'polypeptide(L)' 'TDNFERRYQAVKILSNDEPGLFQELIYQAYAVYYQSPAVLEGIGAAAGAPFPRGNTIESGDLSLLDAVLATPKHYRKAPP' A
#
# COMPACT_ATOMS: atom_id res chain seq x y z
N THR A 1 9.24 19.12 12.78
CA THR A 1 8.48 19.80 11.71
C THR A 1 9.37 20.10 10.52
N ASP A 2 10.53 20.71 10.72
CA ASP A 2 11.54 21.04 9.70
C ASP A 2 11.98 19.85 8.79
N ASN A 3 12.20 18.67 9.37
CA ASN A 3 12.65 17.48 8.63
C ASN A 3 11.58 16.91 7.66
N PHE A 4 10.30 17.00 8.02
CA PHE A 4 9.22 16.51 7.16
C PHE A 4 9.10 17.36 5.89
N GLU A 5 9.07 18.68 6.07
CA GLU A 5 8.93 19.62 4.96
C GLU A 5 10.11 19.49 3.97
N ARG A 6 11.33 19.39 4.48
CA ARG A 6 12.52 19.17 3.65
C ARG A 6 12.45 17.87 2.83
N ARG A 7 12.00 16.77 3.43
CA ARG A 7 11.83 15.48 2.73
C ARG A 7 10.74 15.55 1.68
N TYR A 8 9.62 16.19 2.00
CA TYR A 8 8.52 16.39 1.05
C TYR A 8 9.00 17.18 -0.18
N GLN A 9 9.72 18.29 0.01
CA GLN A 9 10.23 19.07 -1.10
C GLN A 9 11.25 18.29 -1.95
N ALA A 10 12.12 17.49 -1.34
CA ALA A 10 13.07 16.65 -2.09
C ALA A 10 12.36 15.61 -2.96
N VAL A 11 11.33 14.94 -2.43
CA VAL A 11 10.53 13.96 -3.19
C VAL A 11 9.74 14.65 -4.31
N LYS A 12 9.21 15.85 -4.06
CA LYS A 12 8.49 16.65 -5.05
C LYS A 12 9.39 17.09 -6.21
N ILE A 13 10.62 17.50 -5.93
CA ILE A 13 11.61 17.84 -6.96
C ILE A 13 11.94 16.59 -7.78
N LEU A 14 12.26 15.48 -7.11
CA LEU A 14 12.56 14.20 -7.77
C LEU A 14 11.41 13.73 -8.68
N SER A 15 10.15 13.87 -8.23
CA SER A 15 8.99 13.45 -9.03
C SER A 15 8.79 14.26 -10.31
N ASN A 16 9.22 15.53 -10.31
CA ASN A 16 9.08 16.41 -11.48
C ASN A 16 10.26 16.30 -12.43
N ASP A 17 11.47 16.26 -11.90
CA ASP A 17 12.70 16.39 -12.69
C ASP A 17 13.15 15.02 -13.24
N GLU A 18 12.87 13.92 -12.51
CA GLU A 18 13.34 12.57 -12.84
C GLU A 18 12.21 11.52 -12.72
N PRO A 19 11.19 11.57 -13.59
CA PRO A 19 10.00 10.73 -13.46
C PRO A 19 10.29 9.22 -13.57
N GLY A 20 11.30 8.82 -14.34
CA GLY A 20 11.72 7.42 -14.46
C GLY A 20 12.32 6.88 -13.16
N LEU A 21 13.20 7.65 -12.52
CA LEU A 21 13.78 7.31 -11.22
C LEU A 21 12.70 7.33 -10.12
N PHE A 22 11.78 8.29 -10.17
CA PHE A 22 10.65 8.34 -9.25
C PHE A 22 9.75 7.12 -9.38
N GLN A 23 9.46 6.66 -10.60
CA GLN A 23 8.66 5.45 -10.83
C GLN A 23 9.34 4.19 -10.25
N GLU A 24 10.66 4.05 -10.43
CA GLU A 24 11.41 2.94 -9.84
C GLU A 24 11.40 3.00 -8.31
N LEU A 25 11.56 4.19 -7.72
CA LEU A 25 11.46 4.39 -6.27
C LEU A 25 10.10 3.95 -5.72
N ILE A 26 9.01 4.30 -6.42
CA ILE A 26 7.65 3.87 -6.05
C ILE A 26 7.53 2.35 -6.13
N TYR A 27 8.00 1.73 -7.22
CA TYR A 27 7.97 0.28 -7.39
C TYR A 27 8.71 -0.43 -6.23
N GLN A 28 9.91 0.02 -5.90
CA GLN A 28 10.70 -0.54 -4.80
C GLN A 28 10.00 -0.34 -3.46
N ALA A 29 9.42 0.84 -3.19
CA ALA A 29 8.67 1.11 -1.97
C ALA A 29 7.47 0.16 -1.81
N TYR A 30 6.72 -0.11 -2.89
CA TYR A 30 5.64 -1.10 -2.87
C TYR A 30 6.13 -2.54 -2.70
N ALA A 31 7.24 -2.91 -3.35
CA ALA A 31 7.82 -4.24 -3.25
C ALA A 31 8.19 -4.60 -1.81
N VAL A 32 8.65 -3.63 -1.04
CA VAL A 32 9.10 -3.82 0.35
C VAL A 32 8.08 -3.41 1.40
N TYR A 33 6.94 -2.83 1.01
CA TYR A 33 5.94 -2.23 1.90
C TYR A 33 5.44 -3.18 3.00
N TYR A 34 5.33 -4.49 2.72
CA TYR A 34 4.97 -5.51 3.71
C TYR A 34 6.13 -6.42 4.12
N GLN A 35 7.29 -6.30 3.47
CA GLN A 35 8.40 -7.24 3.62
C GLN A 35 9.53 -6.69 4.51
N SER A 36 9.71 -5.38 4.54
CA SER A 36 10.81 -4.74 5.27
C SER A 36 10.32 -4.13 6.60
N PRO A 37 10.78 -4.65 7.76
CA PRO A 37 10.51 -4.06 9.06
C PRO A 37 10.90 -2.58 9.15
N ALA A 38 12.05 -2.21 8.56
CA ALA A 38 12.54 -0.83 8.58
C ALA A 38 11.63 0.13 7.80
N VAL A 39 11.00 -0.35 6.73
CA VAL A 39 10.05 0.45 5.94
C VAL A 39 8.74 0.61 6.71
N LEU A 40 8.23 -0.47 7.32
CA LEU A 40 7.05 -0.43 8.18
C LEU A 40 7.24 0.56 9.34
N GLU A 41 8.38 0.49 10.05
CA GLU A 41 8.73 1.46 11.09
C GLU A 41 8.81 2.88 10.56
N GLY A 42 9.44 3.09 9.39
CA GLY A 42 9.61 4.40 8.78
C GLY A 42 8.30 5.10 8.39
N ILE A 43 7.25 4.33 8.08
CA ILE A 43 5.91 4.85 7.76
C ILE A 43 4.96 4.86 8.97
N GLY A 44 5.44 4.48 10.17
CA GLY A 44 4.62 4.40 11.38
C GLY A 44 3.67 3.20 11.41
N ALA A 45 3.89 2.20 10.57
CA ALA A 45 3.18 0.93 10.60
C ALA A 45 3.87 -0.05 11.56
N ALA A 46 3.09 -0.92 12.20
CA ALA A 46 3.65 -1.95 13.07
C ALA A 46 4.46 -2.97 12.25
N ALA A 47 5.77 -3.05 12.49
CA ALA A 47 6.65 -4.02 11.83
C ALA A 47 6.33 -5.46 12.24
N GLY A 48 6.38 -6.39 11.29
CA GLY A 48 6.17 -7.83 11.50
C GLY A 48 4.88 -8.38 10.87
N ALA A 49 4.69 -9.70 10.92
CA ALA A 49 3.51 -10.34 10.33
C ALA A 49 2.20 -9.74 10.88
N PRO A 50 1.13 -9.70 10.05
CA PRO A 50 -0.19 -9.30 10.53
C PRO A 50 -0.67 -10.18 11.68
N PHE A 51 -0.32 -11.47 11.70
CA PHE A 51 -0.65 -12.37 12.81
C PHE A 51 0.35 -12.22 13.97
N PRO A 52 -0.10 -12.14 15.24
CA PRO A 52 -1.49 -12.22 15.73
C PRO A 52 -2.24 -10.88 15.78
N ARG A 53 -1.61 -9.77 15.35
CA ARG A 53 -2.15 -8.40 15.36
C ARG A 53 -3.19 -8.12 14.26
N GLY A 54 -3.86 -9.15 13.75
CA GLY A 54 -4.89 -9.01 12.72
C GLY A 54 -6.15 -8.37 13.30
N ASN A 55 -7.03 -7.88 12.43
CA ASN A 55 -8.36 -7.47 12.86
C ASN A 55 -9.17 -8.72 13.25
N THR A 56 -9.98 -8.63 14.30
CA THR A 56 -10.99 -9.65 14.61
C THR A 56 -12.04 -9.63 13.50
N ILE A 57 -12.29 -10.79 12.89
CA ILE A 57 -13.37 -10.99 11.93
C ILE A 57 -14.43 -11.85 12.62
N GLU A 58 -15.64 -11.32 12.74
CA GLU A 58 -16.77 -12.08 13.25
C GLU A 58 -17.14 -13.19 12.25
N SER A 59 -17.14 -14.44 12.72
CA SER A 59 -17.45 -15.58 11.85
C SER A 59 -18.90 -15.50 11.35
N GLY A 60 -19.08 -15.55 10.03
CA GLY A 60 -20.39 -15.50 9.40
C GLY A 60 -20.90 -14.09 9.04
N ASP A 61 -20.22 -13.02 9.50
CA ASP A 61 -20.47 -11.68 8.99
C ASP A 61 -19.64 -11.43 7.72
N LEU A 62 -20.33 -11.39 6.58
CA LEU A 62 -19.73 -11.14 5.27
C LEU A 62 -19.96 -9.72 4.76
N SER A 63 -20.47 -8.81 5.58
CA SER A 63 -20.77 -7.42 5.18
C SER A 63 -19.54 -6.66 4.64
N LEU A 64 -18.34 -7.03 5.09
CA LEU A 64 -17.07 -6.51 4.53
C LEU A 64 -16.91 -6.78 3.03
N LEU A 65 -17.62 -7.75 2.46
CA LEU A 65 -17.58 -8.09 1.05
C LEU A 65 -18.60 -7.29 0.21
N ASP A 66 -19.53 -6.55 0.81
CA ASP A 66 -20.61 -5.87 0.09
C ASP A 66 -20.07 -4.89 -0.96
N ALA A 67 -19.01 -4.14 -0.63
CA ALA A 67 -18.36 -3.23 -1.58
C ALA A 67 -17.74 -3.97 -2.77
N VAL A 68 -17.17 -5.16 -2.55
CA VAL A 68 -16.60 -6.00 -3.60
C VAL A 68 -17.71 -6.59 -4.48
N LEU A 69 -18.81 -7.04 -3.87
CA LEU A 69 -19.97 -7.57 -4.57
C LEU A 69 -20.68 -6.51 -5.42
N ALA A 70 -20.68 -5.26 -4.97
CA ALA A 70 -21.23 -4.12 -5.72
C ALA A 70 -20.36 -3.71 -6.91
N THR A 71 -19.10 -4.14 -6.97
CA THR A 71 -18.18 -3.78 -8.05
C THR A 71 -18.55 -4.54 -9.34
N PRO A 72 -18.65 -3.85 -10.50
CA PRO A 72 -18.91 -4.51 -11.77
C PRO A 72 -17.87 -5.58 -12.07
N LYS A 73 -18.30 -6.72 -12.65
CA LYS A 73 -17.38 -7.79 -13.03
C LYS A 73 -16.40 -7.29 -14.10
N HIS A 74 -15.11 -7.23 -13.75
CA HIS A 74 -14.05 -6.80 -14.65
C HIS A 74 -13.36 -7.95 -15.42
N TYR A 75 -13.68 -9.21 -15.10
CA TYR A 75 -13.11 -10.36 -15.79
C TYR A 75 -13.87 -10.70 -17.08
N ARG A 76 -13.15 -11.19 -18.09
CA ARG A 76 -13.78 -11.78 -19.29
C ARG A 76 -14.52 -13.05 -18.90
N LYS A 77 -15.75 -13.19 -19.38
CA LYS A 77 -16.47 -14.47 -19.30
C LYS A 77 -15.71 -15.51 -20.12
N ALA A 78 -15.51 -16.69 -19.56
CA ALA A 78 -15.01 -17.82 -20.32
C ALA A 78 -16.01 -18.14 -21.46
N PRO A 79 -15.52 -18.64 -22.62
CA PRO A 79 -16.40 -19.12 -23.68
C PRO A 79 -17.33 -20.24 -23.17
N PRO A 80 -18.50 -20.43 -23.82
CA PRO A 80 -19.43 -21.50 -23.48
C PRO A 80 -18.82 -22.90 -23.63
#